data_AF-A0A7Y2ZJ65-F1
#
_entry.id   AF-A0A7Y2ZJ65-F1
#
_cell.length_a   1.000
_cell.length_b   1.000
_cell.length_c   1.000
_cell.angle_alpha   90.00
_cell.angle_beta   90.00
_cell.angle_gamma   90.00
#
_symmetry.space_group_name_H-M   'P 1'
#
loop_
_entity.id
_entity.type
_entity.pdbx_description
1 polymer ?
#
loop_
_entity_poly.entity_id
_entity_poly.type
_entity_poly.pdbx_seq_one_letter_code
_entity_poly.pdbx_strand_id
1 'polypeptide(L)' 'MSERVHILLVDDEVGILETLQILFRNEGYEVTSCASGPEALDR' A
#
# COMPACT_ATOMS: atom_id res chain seq x y z
N MET A 1 -22.19 -8.18 -2.63
CA MET A 1 -21.27 -7.04 -2.79
C MET A 1 -19.88 -7.59 -2.58
N SER A 2 -18.97 -7.47 -3.54
CA SER A 2 -17.57 -7.87 -3.34
C SER A 2 -16.91 -6.81 -2.45
N GLU A 3 -16.42 -7.19 -1.26
CA GLU A 3 -15.59 -6.31 -0.44
C GLU A 3 -14.36 -5.90 -1.25
N ARG A 4 -14.05 -4.60 -1.27
CA ARG A 4 -12.80 -4.11 -1.86
C ARG A 4 -11.68 -4.49 -0.91
N VAL A 5 -10.73 -5.29 -1.39
CA VAL A 5 -9.54 -5.65 -0.62
C VAL A 5 -8.64 -4.42 -0.55
N HIS A 6 -8.31 -4.03 0.68
CA HIS A 6 -7.37 -2.96 0.98
C HIS A 6 -6.00 -3.53 1.35
N ILE A 7 -4.94 -2.98 0.78
CA ILE A 7 -3.56 -3.41 0.99
C ILE A 7 -2.77 -2.26 1.63
N LEU A 8 -2.17 -2.51 2.79
CA LEU A 8 -1.22 -1.61 3.44
C LEU A 8 0.20 -2.09 3.16
N LEU A 9 0.99 -1.24 2.51
CA LEU A 9 2.41 -1.49 2.21
C LEU A 9 3.28 -0.74 3.23
N VAL A 10 4.22 -1.45 3.84
CA VAL A 10 5.16 -0.87 4.83
C VAL A 10 6.56 -1.34 4.48
N ASP A 11 7.39 -0.40 4.03
CA ASP A 11 8.77 -0.63 3.63
C ASP A 11 9.52 0.71 3.72
N ASP A 12 10.78 0.71 4.18
CA ASP A 12 11.57 1.94 4.29
C ASP A 12 12.14 2.42 2.94
N GLU A 13 12.09 1.58 1.91
CA GLU A 13 12.50 1.92 0.56
C GLU A 13 11.34 2.49 -0.29
N VAL A 14 11.30 3.82 -0.42
CA VAL A 14 10.24 4.55 -1.15
C VAL A 14 10.07 4.06 -2.61
N GLY A 15 11.15 3.71 -3.30
CA GLY A 15 11.08 3.22 -4.69
C GLY A 15 10.34 1.88 -4.82
N ILE A 16 10.45 1.01 -3.80
CA ILE A 16 9.69 -0.24 -3.73
C ILE A 16 8.21 0.06 -3.48
N LEU A 17 7.91 0.94 -2.52
CA LEU A 17 6.53 1.34 -2.22
C LEU A 17 5.81 1.90 -3.45
N GLU A 18 6.44 2.81 -4.19
CA GLU A 18 5.87 3.40 -5.41
C GLU A 18 5.59 2.32 -6.47
N THR A 19 6.54 1.42 -6.70
CA THR A 19 6.40 0.33 -7.66
C THR A 19 5.24 -0.60 -7.31
N LEU A 20 5.18 -1.06 -6.06
CA LEU A 20 4.12 -1.95 -5.58
C LEU A 20 2.75 -1.27 -5.58
N GLN A 21 2.69 0.02 -5.22
CA GLN A 21 1.46 0.79 -5.24
C GLN A 21 0.87 0.90 -6.65
N ILE A 22 1.70 1.11 -7.68
CA ILE A 22 1.27 1.10 -9.09
C ILE A 22 0.74 -0.29 -9.48
N LEU A 23 1.50 -1.35 -9.18
CA LEU A 23 1.13 -2.72 -9.55
C LEU A 23 -0.21 -3.13 -8.94
N PHE A 24 -0.40 -2.96 -7.62
CA PHE A 24 -1.63 -3.37 -6.96
C PHE A 24 -2.84 -2.50 -7.31
N ARG A 25 -2.66 -1.20 -7.55
CA ARG A 25 -3.76 -0.37 -8.05
C ARG A 25 -4.22 -0.77 -9.44
N ASN A 26 -3.29 -1.17 -10.32
CA ASN A 26 -3.63 -1.67 -11.65
C ASN A 26 -4.44 -2.98 -11.62
N GLU A 27 -4.22 -3.81 -10.60
CA GLU A 27 -5.01 -5.02 -10.33
C GLU A 27 -6.37 -4.73 -9.65
N GLY A 28 -6.67 -3.45 -9.38
CA GLY A 28 -7.96 -3.00 -8.83
C GLY A 28 -8.04 -2.97 -7.31
N TYR A 29 -6.92 -3.11 -6.59
CA TYR A 29 -6.87 -3.00 -5.14
C TYR A 29 -6.85 -1.54 -4.68
N GLU A 30 -7.38 -1.32 -3.48
CA GLU A 30 -7.12 -0.08 -2.74
C GLU A 30 -5.80 -0.21 -2.00
N VAL A 31 -4.93 0.80 -2.10
CA VAL A 31 -3.55 0.69 -1.62
C VAL A 31 -3.13 1.95 -0.88
N THR A 32 -2.64 1.75 0.34
CA THR A 32 -1.96 2.73 1.18
C THR A 32 -0.50 2.31 1.36
N SER A 33 0.43 3.26 1.29
CA SER A 33 1.86 3.02 1.49
C SER A 33 2.38 3.88 2.65
N CYS A 34 3.28 3.31 3.44
CA CYS A 34 3.91 3.96 4.58
C CYS A 34 5.41 3.63 4.57
N ALA A 35 6.25 4.64 4.79
CA ALA A 35 7.70 4.50 4.77
C ALA A 35 8.28 4.02 6.13
N SER A 36 7.41 3.74 7.10
CA SER A 36 7.82 3.30 8.44
C SER A 36 6.68 2.62 9.20
N GLY A 37 7.05 1.81 10.20
CA GLY A 37 6.10 1.18 11.12
C GLY A 37 5.20 2.17 11.87
N PRO A 38 5.74 3.27 12.46
CA PRO A 38 4.91 4.28 13.12
C PRO A 38 3.88 4.92 12.18
N GLU A 39 4.28 5.27 10.95
CA GLU A 39 3.33 5.81 9.97
C GLU A 39 2.22 4.81 9.65
N ALA A 40 2.55 3.51 9.55
CA ALA A 40 1.59 2.45 9.28
C ALA A 40 0.57 2.24 10.39
N LEU A 41 0.93 2.51 11.65
CA LEU A 41 0.02 2.40 12.78
C LEU A 41 -1.03 3.53 12.82
N ASP A 42 -0.75 4.67 12.17
CA ASP A 42 -1.63 5.84 12.12
C ASP A 42 -2.61 5.82 10.92
N ARG A 43 -2.66 4.73 10.15
CA ARG A 43 -3.42 4.61 8.90
C ARG A 43 -4.57 3.61 8.94
#